data_AF-A0A6P8HZ95-F1
#
_entry.id   AF-A0A6P8HZ95-F1
#
_cell.length_a   1.000
_cell.length_b   1.000
_cell.length_c   1.000
_cell.angle_alpha   90.00
_cell.angle_beta   90.00
_cell.angle_gamma   90.00
#
_symmetry.space_group_name_H-M   'P 1'
#
loop_
_entity.id
_entity.type
_entity.pdbx_description
1 polymer ?
#
loop_
_entity_poly.entity_id
_entity_poly.type
_entity_poly.pdbx_seq_one_letter_code
_entity_poly.pdbx_strand_id
1 'polypeptide(L)'
;MKGEKVPTSMAGNLPVGYRFGPGFKPNSSNKTLIVKLEVNNQYVTKKIRNVIATISGSEEPDRYVLIGNHKDAVTFGGSDPSSGMAVLMEISRVLWKLKQNGWRPRRTIKLCSWAGKEFEMLGSSEWVEENEDILRDRVVAYLNTDVAIGGNFVLAPQSSTMLGDLILNHAKKFQDPTNSNLTIYDNMFQRMPKYTDYPGEPYVYEFRHFSDTLPFSIFLSLPAADFSYFFGFQIAARLFSLSHSQYDTFYSVKTFADPNFLYCKTMTQFLGSMLLNVSDSVILPFSVRKLAKCVDRAYLSISSPNQLDSLQMNELRQSKDAFSAMVTNFESAKQNIAGQTQNPLKLRALNDQLSGIEKKFSSPYSKTNWPTDKSLLFNCKFWNIKKVMELKNIPESEKRERLKFEMSLMIQKLRAATKFLKPIN
;
A
#
# COMPACT_ATOMS: atom_id res chain seq x y z
N MET A 1 13.25 38.63 8.07
CA MET A 1 14.16 37.73 8.81
C MET A 1 15.61 38.20 8.66
N LYS A 2 16.45 37.97 9.68
CA LYS A 2 17.92 38.11 9.62
C LYS A 2 18.55 36.86 8.97
N GLY A 3 19.87 36.76 8.97
CA GLY A 3 20.62 35.60 8.49
C GLY A 3 20.84 35.58 6.98
N GLU A 4 21.61 34.59 6.54
CA GLU A 4 21.90 34.33 5.14
C GLU A 4 20.64 33.97 4.36
N LYS A 5 20.65 34.27 3.06
CA LYS A 5 19.59 33.85 2.15
C LYS A 5 19.66 32.33 2.00
N VAL A 6 18.51 31.66 2.06
CA VAL A 6 18.50 30.21 1.81
C VAL A 6 18.82 29.92 0.33
N PRO A 7 19.42 28.76 0.01
CA PRO A 7 19.58 28.31 -1.37
C PRO A 7 18.23 28.26 -2.11
N THR A 8 18.24 28.45 -3.43
CA THR A 8 17.02 28.43 -4.25
C THR A 8 16.20 27.14 -4.07
N SER A 9 16.86 26.01 -3.83
CA SER A 9 16.21 24.71 -3.57
C SER A 9 15.39 24.66 -2.27
N MET A 10 15.59 25.59 -1.34
CA MET A 10 14.86 25.70 -0.07
C MET A 10 13.87 26.86 -0.05
N ALA A 11 13.87 27.71 -1.09
CA ALA A 11 12.93 28.81 -1.19
C ALA A 11 11.55 28.29 -1.63
N GLY A 12 10.49 28.76 -0.96
CA GLY A 12 9.12 28.55 -1.40
C GLY A 12 8.62 29.67 -2.31
N ASN A 13 7.31 29.70 -2.55
CA ASN A 13 6.67 30.65 -3.46
C ASN A 13 5.98 31.84 -2.74
N LEU A 14 6.21 32.03 -1.44
CA LEU A 14 5.70 33.22 -0.76
C LEU A 14 6.51 34.46 -1.19
N PRO A 15 5.90 35.65 -1.30
CA PRO A 15 6.57 36.88 -1.72
C PRO A 15 7.45 37.47 -0.60
N VAL A 16 8.36 36.67 -0.05
CA VAL A 16 9.26 37.04 1.04
C VAL A 16 10.69 36.58 0.77
N GLY A 17 11.66 37.31 1.33
CA GLY A 17 13.05 36.86 1.33
C GLY A 17 13.26 35.73 2.34
N TYR A 18 13.31 34.49 1.86
CA TYR A 18 13.62 33.31 2.66
C TYR A 18 15.07 33.37 3.19
N ARG A 19 15.23 33.30 4.52
CA ARG A 19 16.52 33.39 5.22
C ARG A 19 16.56 32.45 6.41
N PHE A 20 17.75 32.00 6.80
CA PHE A 20 17.93 31.06 7.91
C PHE A 20 17.67 31.66 9.30
N GLY A 21 17.62 32.99 9.44
CA GLY A 21 17.63 33.61 10.77
C GLY A 21 19.00 33.45 11.45
N PRO A 22 19.07 33.48 12.79
CA PRO A 22 17.95 33.64 13.73
C PRO A 22 17.44 35.10 13.80
N GLY A 23 16.14 35.24 14.10
CA GLY A 23 15.50 36.51 14.43
C GLY A 23 15.08 37.40 13.26
N PHE A 24 14.56 38.58 13.60
CA PHE A 24 14.02 39.55 12.65
C PHE A 24 14.96 40.75 12.50
N LYS A 25 14.93 41.37 11.31
CA LYS A 25 15.64 42.64 11.11
C LYS A 25 14.98 43.71 11.99
N PRO A 26 15.73 44.67 12.53
CA PRO A 26 15.15 45.77 13.32
C PRO A 26 14.05 46.47 12.51
N ASN A 27 12.94 46.79 13.16
CA ASN A 27 11.94 47.70 12.60
C ASN A 27 12.26 49.15 13.03
N SER A 28 11.49 50.13 12.56
CA SER A 28 11.64 51.55 12.88
C SER A 28 11.61 51.89 14.39
N SER A 29 11.16 50.96 15.24
CA SER A 29 11.10 51.12 16.69
C SER A 29 12.25 50.45 17.46
N ASN A 30 13.24 49.88 16.76
CA ASN A 30 14.38 49.13 17.33
C ASN A 30 14.01 48.01 18.32
N LYS A 31 12.75 47.53 18.29
CA LYS A 31 12.30 46.43 19.14
C LYS A 31 12.68 45.08 18.52
N THR A 32 13.18 44.17 19.35
CA THR A 32 13.42 42.78 18.94
C THR A 32 12.09 42.04 18.92
N LEU A 33 11.66 41.57 17.74
CA LEU A 33 10.49 40.72 17.60
C LEU A 33 10.83 39.29 18.04
N ILE A 34 9.94 38.67 18.82
CA ILE A 34 10.01 37.26 19.22
C ILE A 34 8.72 36.56 18.81
N VAL A 35 8.82 35.29 18.43
CA VAL A 35 7.65 34.43 18.18
C VAL A 35 7.44 33.58 19.43
N LYS A 36 6.28 33.73 20.08
CA LYS A 36 5.84 32.85 21.15
C LYS A 36 4.89 31.80 20.57
N LEU A 37 5.20 30.52 20.77
CA LEU A 37 4.30 29.42 20.45
C LEU A 37 3.67 28.92 21.77
N GLU A 38 2.35 28.85 21.82
CA GLU A 38 1.60 28.29 22.94
C GLU A 38 0.69 27.19 22.41
N VAL A 39 0.80 25.98 22.97
CA VAL A 39 0.07 24.78 22.53
C VAL A 39 -0.55 24.12 23.76
N ASN A 40 -1.88 24.01 23.76
CA ASN A 40 -2.66 23.54 24.91
C ASN A 40 -3.43 22.25 24.60
N ASN A 41 -2.87 21.39 23.73
CA ASN A 41 -3.48 20.11 23.35
C ASN A 41 -3.56 19.15 24.55
N GLN A 42 -4.60 18.31 24.60
CA GLN A 42 -4.79 17.33 25.65
C GLN A 42 -4.90 15.91 25.07
N TYR A 43 -4.19 14.96 25.67
CA TYR A 43 -4.39 13.54 25.39
C TYR A 43 -5.63 13.05 26.12
N VAL A 44 -6.54 12.44 25.39
CA VAL A 44 -7.81 11.94 25.93
C VAL A 44 -8.09 10.53 25.40
N THR A 45 -8.54 9.65 26.28
CA THR A 45 -9.02 8.33 25.88
C THR A 45 -10.46 8.45 25.38
N LYS A 46 -10.71 8.02 24.14
CA LYS A 46 -12.04 7.99 23.54
C LYS A 46 -12.35 6.63 22.95
N LYS A 47 -13.62 6.24 23.02
CA LYS A 47 -14.12 5.04 22.35
C LYS A 47 -14.27 5.31 20.85
N ILE A 48 -13.55 4.55 20.04
CA ILE A 48 -13.75 4.47 18.58
C ILE A 48 -14.54 3.21 18.22
N ARG A 49 -15.16 3.18 17.02
CA ARG A 49 -15.96 2.03 16.56
C ARG A 49 -15.68 1.73 15.10
N ASN A 50 -15.12 0.55 14.83
CA ASN A 50 -15.10 -0.01 13.49
C ASN A 50 -16.45 -0.64 13.15
N VAL A 51 -16.78 -0.71 11.86
CA VAL A 51 -17.93 -1.48 11.36
C VAL A 51 -17.41 -2.48 10.34
N ILE A 52 -17.58 -3.77 10.62
CA ILE A 52 -17.11 -4.87 9.76
C ILE A 52 -18.33 -5.68 9.31
N ALA A 53 -18.75 -5.51 8.06
CA ALA A 53 -19.81 -6.33 7.47
C ALA A 53 -19.20 -7.54 6.75
N THR A 54 -19.80 -8.72 6.92
CA THR A 54 -19.27 -9.98 6.35
C THR A 54 -20.29 -10.64 5.43
N ILE A 55 -19.85 -11.01 4.23
CA ILE A 55 -20.59 -11.89 3.31
C ILE A 55 -19.83 -13.22 3.25
N SER A 56 -20.37 -14.25 3.89
CA SER A 56 -19.71 -15.56 3.99
C SER A 56 -19.56 -16.24 2.63
N GLY A 57 -18.35 -16.72 2.34
CA GLY A 57 -18.04 -17.49 1.14
C GLY A 57 -18.80 -18.82 1.07
N SER A 58 -19.11 -19.30 -0.12
CA SER A 58 -19.82 -20.58 -0.35
C SER A 58 -18.89 -21.79 -0.30
N GLU A 59 -17.65 -21.66 -0.77
CA GLU A 59 -16.71 -22.79 -0.90
C GLU A 59 -15.48 -22.64 -0.01
N GLU A 60 -14.93 -21.42 0.11
CA GLU A 60 -13.77 -21.10 0.93
C GLU A 60 -14.15 -20.05 1.99
N PRO A 61 -15.10 -20.34 2.91
CA PRO A 61 -15.55 -19.37 3.90
C PRO A 61 -14.44 -18.93 4.86
N ASP A 62 -13.35 -19.68 4.95
CA ASP A 62 -12.15 -19.41 5.74
C ASP A 62 -11.07 -18.60 4.98
N ARG A 63 -11.35 -18.10 3.77
CA ARG A 63 -10.49 -17.18 3.03
C ARG A 63 -11.16 -15.82 2.92
N TYR A 64 -10.45 -14.76 3.29
CA TYR A 64 -11.01 -13.41 3.41
C TYR A 64 -10.45 -12.47 2.35
N VAL A 65 -11.35 -11.82 1.61
CA VAL A 65 -11.02 -10.67 0.77
C VAL A 65 -11.60 -9.44 1.44
N LEU A 66 -10.74 -8.53 1.84
CA LEU A 66 -11.12 -7.34 2.59
C LEU A 66 -11.17 -6.16 1.62
N ILE A 67 -12.17 -5.30 1.78
CA ILE A 67 -12.17 -3.97 1.20
C ILE A 67 -12.50 -2.95 2.30
N GLY A 68 -11.80 -1.82 2.35
CA GLY A 68 -11.99 -0.86 3.42
C GLY A 68 -11.72 0.59 3.06
N ASN A 69 -12.15 1.44 4.00
CA ASN A 69 -12.00 2.89 4.02
C ASN A 69 -12.21 3.36 5.47
N HIS A 70 -11.52 4.42 5.90
CA HIS A 70 -11.79 5.04 7.20
C HIS A 70 -12.97 6.01 7.12
N LYS A 71 -13.61 6.32 8.25
CA LYS A 71 -14.83 7.16 8.27
C LYS A 71 -14.68 8.49 9.01
N ASP A 72 -13.60 8.66 9.75
CA ASP A 72 -13.33 9.87 10.51
C ASP A 72 -12.59 10.89 9.65
N ALA A 73 -12.88 12.17 9.82
CA ALA A 73 -12.21 13.25 9.09
C ALA A 73 -11.65 14.27 10.08
N VAL A 74 -10.59 14.97 9.69
CA VAL A 74 -10.07 16.11 10.47
C VAL A 74 -11.12 17.23 10.59
N THR A 75 -11.88 17.48 9.52
CA THR A 75 -12.98 18.46 9.49
C THR A 75 -14.25 17.87 8.85
N PHE A 76 -14.61 18.29 7.63
CA PHE A 76 -15.75 17.76 6.87
C PHE A 76 -15.37 16.54 6.03
N GLY A 77 -14.17 16.55 5.45
CA GLY A 77 -13.60 15.40 4.76
C GLY A 77 -14.32 15.00 3.48
N GLY A 78 -14.59 15.95 2.58
CA GLY A 78 -15.28 15.69 1.32
C GLY A 78 -14.56 14.65 0.45
N SER A 79 -13.27 14.83 0.24
CA SER A 79 -12.37 13.88 -0.40
C SER A 79 -11.88 12.84 0.63
N ASP A 80 -11.21 13.28 1.69
CA ASP A 80 -10.63 12.42 2.74
C ASP A 80 -11.53 12.38 4.00
N PRO A 81 -12.28 11.29 4.27
CA PRO A 81 -12.41 10.05 3.49
C PRO A 81 -13.71 9.92 2.71
N SER A 82 -14.61 10.90 2.75
CA SER A 82 -16.01 10.67 2.35
C SER A 82 -16.16 10.21 0.90
N SER A 83 -15.21 10.57 0.01
CA SER A 83 -15.19 10.05 -1.36
C SER A 83 -14.91 8.53 -1.42
N GLY A 84 -13.98 8.02 -0.61
CA GLY A 84 -13.72 6.59 -0.46
C GLY A 84 -14.89 5.87 0.21
N MET A 85 -15.51 6.50 1.21
CA MET A 85 -16.68 5.95 1.89
C MET A 85 -17.87 5.82 0.94
N ALA A 86 -18.09 6.80 0.08
CA ALA A 86 -19.14 6.74 -0.94
C ALA A 86 -18.94 5.54 -1.88
N VAL A 87 -17.69 5.27 -2.29
CA VAL A 87 -17.33 4.09 -3.09
C VAL A 87 -17.59 2.79 -2.32
N LEU A 88 -17.14 2.68 -1.07
CA LEU A 88 -17.35 1.49 -0.23
C LEU A 88 -18.85 1.21 -0.01
N MET A 89 -19.65 2.25 0.25
CA MET A 89 -21.09 2.15 0.44
C MET A 89 -21.81 1.69 -0.83
N GLU A 90 -21.44 2.21 -1.99
CA GLU A 90 -22.05 1.81 -3.26
C GLU A 90 -21.66 0.38 -3.65
N ILE A 91 -20.40 -0.03 -3.44
CA ILE A 91 -19.99 -1.43 -3.58
C ILE A 91 -20.84 -2.32 -2.65
N SER A 92 -21.00 -1.93 -1.39
CA SER A 92 -21.82 -2.67 -0.42
C SER A 92 -23.27 -2.84 -0.89
N ARG A 93 -23.87 -1.78 -1.45
CA ARG A 93 -25.23 -1.78 -2.00
C ARG A 93 -25.35 -2.70 -3.22
N VAL A 94 -24.36 -2.72 -4.10
CA VAL A 94 -24.33 -3.61 -5.28
C VAL A 94 -24.17 -5.07 -4.84
N LEU A 95 -23.25 -5.38 -3.95
CA LEU A 95 -23.06 -6.73 -3.40
C LEU A 95 -24.34 -7.24 -2.70
N TRP A 96 -25.05 -6.37 -1.99
CA TRP A 96 -26.34 -6.70 -1.41
C TRP A 96 -27.37 -7.11 -2.47
N LYS A 97 -27.48 -6.35 -3.57
CA LYS A 97 -28.37 -6.70 -4.69
C LYS A 97 -27.99 -8.04 -5.34
N LEU A 98 -26.69 -8.29 -5.55
CA LEU A 98 -26.22 -9.58 -6.06
C LEU A 98 -26.64 -10.71 -5.13
N LYS A 99 -26.44 -10.54 -3.82
CA LYS A 99 -26.84 -11.52 -2.80
C LYS A 99 -28.35 -11.81 -2.79
N GLN A 100 -29.17 -10.77 -2.92
CA GLN A 100 -30.63 -10.94 -3.04
C GLN A 100 -31.03 -11.74 -4.29
N ASN A 101 -30.22 -11.66 -5.36
CA ASN A 101 -30.40 -12.44 -6.58
C ASN A 101 -29.73 -13.83 -6.54
N GLY A 102 -29.34 -14.32 -5.36
CA GLY A 102 -28.80 -15.67 -5.17
C GLY A 102 -27.29 -15.81 -5.36
N TRP A 103 -26.57 -14.72 -5.68
CA TRP A 103 -25.11 -14.77 -5.73
C TRP A 103 -24.50 -14.90 -4.32
N ARG A 104 -23.48 -15.74 -4.21
CA ARG A 104 -22.65 -15.85 -3.00
C ARG A 104 -21.20 -16.02 -3.45
N PRO A 105 -20.25 -15.23 -2.89
CA PRO A 105 -18.87 -15.29 -3.34
C PRO A 105 -18.24 -16.64 -2.96
N ARG A 106 -17.21 -17.08 -3.69
CA ARG A 106 -16.46 -18.30 -3.34
C ARG A 106 -15.76 -18.13 -1.98
N ARG A 107 -15.10 -16.98 -1.79
CA ARG A 107 -14.39 -16.57 -0.57
C ARG A 107 -15.24 -15.58 0.24
N THR A 108 -14.99 -15.50 1.53
CA THR A 108 -15.69 -14.52 2.38
C THR A 108 -15.22 -13.11 2.08
N ILE A 109 -16.16 -12.19 1.84
CA ILE A 109 -15.89 -10.76 1.68
C ILE A 109 -16.10 -10.07 3.03
N LYS A 110 -15.18 -9.19 3.40
CA LYS A 110 -15.30 -8.29 4.56
C LYS A 110 -15.24 -6.83 4.10
N LEU A 111 -16.29 -6.08 4.42
CA LEU A 111 -16.41 -4.64 4.17
C LEU A 111 -16.04 -3.93 5.47
N CYS A 112 -14.99 -3.13 5.45
CA CYS A 112 -14.38 -2.56 6.66
C CYS A 112 -14.48 -1.03 6.66
N SER A 113 -15.22 -0.47 7.62
CA SER A 113 -15.26 0.96 7.91
C SER A 113 -14.47 1.26 9.18
N TRP A 114 -13.24 1.76 9.00
CA TRP A 114 -12.31 2.05 10.10
C TRP A 114 -12.65 3.36 10.81
N ALA A 115 -12.29 3.47 12.09
CA ALA A 115 -12.39 4.71 12.86
C ALA A 115 -11.02 5.09 13.42
N GLY A 116 -10.79 6.37 13.64
CA GLY A 116 -9.56 6.89 14.22
C GLY A 116 -8.36 6.78 13.28
N LYS A 117 -8.55 6.78 11.96
CA LYS A 117 -7.43 6.75 11.02
C LYS A 117 -6.61 8.03 11.10
N GLU A 118 -7.27 9.18 11.24
CA GLU A 118 -6.61 10.48 11.31
C GLU A 118 -5.79 10.66 12.60
N PHE A 119 -5.92 9.71 13.52
CA PHE A 119 -5.15 9.61 14.75
C PHE A 119 -4.17 8.44 14.72
N GLU A 120 -3.53 8.18 13.58
CA GLU A 120 -2.55 7.10 13.34
C GLU A 120 -3.17 5.71 13.11
N MET A 121 -4.21 5.60 12.27
CA MET A 121 -4.77 4.30 11.86
C MET A 121 -5.23 3.44 13.05
N LEU A 122 -5.72 4.06 14.14
CA LEU A 122 -6.01 3.35 15.39
C LEU A 122 -7.00 2.20 15.16
N GLY A 123 -8.10 2.45 14.46
CA GLY A 123 -9.13 1.44 14.26
C GLY A 123 -8.63 0.22 13.49
N SER A 124 -7.92 0.42 12.38
CA SER A 124 -7.40 -0.70 11.58
C SER A 124 -6.24 -1.41 12.28
N SER A 125 -5.36 -0.67 12.97
CA SER A 125 -4.23 -1.22 13.73
C SER A 125 -4.71 -2.10 14.88
N GLU A 126 -5.58 -1.58 15.75
CA GLU A 126 -6.10 -2.32 16.91
C GLU A 126 -6.89 -3.56 16.47
N TRP A 127 -7.66 -3.46 15.37
CA TRP A 127 -8.37 -4.61 14.83
C TRP A 127 -7.43 -5.67 14.26
N VAL A 128 -6.33 -5.26 13.61
CA VAL A 128 -5.30 -6.17 13.12
C VAL A 128 -4.56 -6.85 14.26
N GLU A 129 -4.24 -6.13 15.33
CA GLU A 129 -3.60 -6.69 16.52
C GLU A 129 -4.51 -7.68 17.25
N GLU A 130 -5.78 -7.32 17.48
CA GLU A 130 -6.78 -8.19 18.12
C GLU A 130 -6.99 -9.50 17.34
N ASN A 131 -6.86 -9.46 16.00
CA ASN A 131 -7.18 -10.58 15.12
C ASN A 131 -5.96 -11.15 14.38
N GLU A 132 -4.72 -10.90 14.86
CA GLU A 132 -3.47 -11.16 14.13
C GLU A 132 -3.43 -12.57 13.51
N ASP A 133 -3.66 -13.61 14.32
CA ASP A 133 -3.54 -15.00 13.87
C ASP A 133 -4.55 -15.34 12.77
N ILE A 134 -5.81 -14.96 12.99
CA ILE A 134 -6.90 -15.20 12.04
C ILE A 134 -6.62 -14.47 10.73
N LEU A 135 -6.20 -13.20 10.80
CA LEU A 135 -5.96 -12.40 9.61
C LEU A 135 -4.74 -12.88 8.83
N ARG A 136 -3.65 -13.20 9.54
CA ARG A 136 -2.44 -13.75 8.93
C ARG A 136 -2.73 -15.03 8.17
N ASP A 137 -3.57 -15.92 8.70
CA ASP A 137 -3.85 -17.20 8.06
C ASP A 137 -4.90 -17.10 6.95
N ARG A 138 -5.92 -16.25 7.13
CA ARG A 138 -7.13 -16.28 6.30
C ARG A 138 -7.22 -15.16 5.28
N VAL A 139 -6.58 -14.02 5.50
CA VAL A 139 -6.64 -12.91 4.53
C VAL A 139 -5.82 -13.25 3.28
N VAL A 140 -6.48 -13.04 2.15
CA VAL A 140 -5.94 -13.23 0.81
C VAL A 140 -5.45 -11.91 0.24
N ALA A 141 -6.24 -10.84 0.38
CA ALA A 141 -5.89 -9.50 -0.03
C ALA A 141 -6.71 -8.44 0.73
N TYR A 142 -6.16 -7.24 0.83
CA TYR A 142 -6.83 -6.04 1.32
C TYR A 142 -6.85 -4.95 0.25
N LEU A 143 -8.03 -4.51 -0.15
CA LEU A 143 -8.23 -3.37 -1.06
C LEU A 143 -8.68 -2.15 -0.25
N ASN A 144 -7.94 -1.06 -0.29
CA ASN A 144 -8.27 0.17 0.42
C ASN A 144 -8.63 1.27 -0.57
N THR A 145 -9.59 2.13 -0.23
CA THR A 145 -9.75 3.40 -0.93
C THR A 145 -9.99 4.47 0.11
N ASP A 146 -8.91 5.12 0.54
CA ASP A 146 -8.96 6.21 1.52
C ASP A 146 -9.61 7.44 0.88
N VAL A 147 -8.87 8.03 -0.05
CA VAL A 147 -9.32 9.14 -0.87
C VAL A 147 -9.56 8.63 -2.28
N ALA A 148 -10.79 8.24 -2.61
CA ALA A 148 -11.10 7.82 -3.98
C ALA A 148 -10.83 8.94 -4.99
N ILE A 149 -11.26 10.17 -4.63
CA ILE A 149 -11.19 11.36 -5.48
C ILE A 149 -10.34 12.44 -4.80
N GLY A 150 -9.02 12.35 -5.00
CA GLY A 150 -8.07 13.43 -4.71
C GLY A 150 -7.83 14.34 -5.93
N GLY A 151 -8.53 14.11 -7.04
CA GLY A 151 -8.44 14.86 -8.29
C GLY A 151 -8.98 14.06 -9.47
N ASN A 152 -8.75 14.56 -10.69
CA ASN A 152 -9.34 14.00 -11.92
C ASN A 152 -8.32 13.78 -13.06
N PHE A 153 -7.02 13.82 -12.76
CA PHE A 153 -5.98 13.71 -13.77
C PHE A 153 -5.60 12.26 -14.08
N VAL A 154 -5.26 11.44 -13.08
CA VAL A 154 -4.81 10.05 -13.30
C VAL A 154 -5.13 9.19 -12.09
N LEU A 155 -5.46 7.93 -12.32
CA LEU A 155 -5.49 6.92 -11.26
C LEU A 155 -4.04 6.57 -10.88
N ALA A 156 -3.67 6.79 -9.63
CA ALA A 156 -2.35 6.44 -9.13
C ALA A 156 -2.48 5.43 -7.98
N PRO A 157 -2.57 4.12 -8.30
CA PRO A 157 -2.66 3.09 -7.28
C PRO A 157 -1.30 2.90 -6.61
N GLN A 158 -1.32 2.63 -5.30
CA GLN A 158 -0.17 2.11 -4.56
C GLN A 158 -0.47 0.69 -4.08
N SER A 159 0.49 -0.21 -4.15
CA SER A 159 0.23 -1.63 -3.94
C SER A 159 1.47 -2.41 -3.53
N SER A 160 1.23 -3.53 -2.85
CA SER A 160 2.20 -4.62 -2.80
C SER A 160 2.36 -5.25 -4.20
N THR A 161 3.48 -5.93 -4.43
CA THR A 161 3.79 -6.43 -5.79
C THR A 161 2.85 -7.54 -6.26
N MET A 162 2.20 -8.24 -5.33
CA MET A 162 1.28 -9.34 -5.62
C MET A 162 0.01 -8.91 -6.35
N LEU A 163 -0.45 -7.67 -6.15
CA LEU A 163 -1.68 -7.15 -6.76
C LEU A 163 -1.42 -6.31 -8.02
N GLY A 164 -0.16 -6.06 -8.40
CA GLY A 164 0.18 -5.19 -9.53
C GLY A 164 -0.46 -5.66 -10.86
N ASP A 165 -0.39 -6.95 -11.17
CA ASP A 165 -0.99 -7.51 -12.39
C ASP A 165 -2.53 -7.49 -12.34
N LEU A 166 -3.11 -7.75 -11.17
CA LEU A 166 -4.56 -7.64 -10.96
C LEU A 166 -5.04 -6.22 -11.31
N ILE A 167 -4.38 -5.21 -10.74
CA ILE A 167 -4.68 -3.79 -10.94
C ILE A 167 -4.63 -3.44 -12.43
N LEU A 168 -3.51 -3.74 -13.10
CA LEU A 168 -3.32 -3.39 -14.50
C LEU A 168 -4.30 -4.14 -15.43
N ASN A 169 -4.60 -5.41 -15.13
CA ASN A 169 -5.55 -6.18 -15.92
C ASN A 169 -6.99 -5.66 -15.80
N HIS A 170 -7.39 -5.15 -14.63
CA HIS A 170 -8.68 -4.49 -14.49
C HIS A 170 -8.67 -3.08 -15.08
N ALA A 171 -7.55 -2.36 -15.02
CA ALA A 171 -7.45 -1.01 -15.59
C ALA A 171 -7.67 -1.01 -17.11
N LYS A 172 -7.36 -2.13 -17.79
CA LYS A 172 -7.65 -2.34 -19.23
C LYS A 172 -9.14 -2.53 -19.54
N LYS A 173 -9.98 -2.86 -18.55
CA LYS A 173 -11.40 -3.21 -18.76
C LYS A 173 -12.34 -2.02 -18.65
N PHE A 174 -11.90 -0.94 -18.01
CA PHE A 174 -12.73 0.23 -17.73
C PHE A 174 -12.21 1.43 -18.51
N GLN A 175 -13.13 2.20 -19.08
CA GLN A 175 -12.82 3.45 -19.77
C GLN A 175 -12.45 4.54 -18.76
N ASP A 176 -11.62 5.49 -19.19
CA ASP A 176 -11.36 6.71 -18.44
C ASP A 176 -12.69 7.47 -18.26
N PRO A 177 -12.96 8.05 -17.07
CA PRO A 177 -14.22 8.72 -16.77
C PRO A 177 -14.60 9.86 -17.72
N THR A 178 -13.60 10.52 -18.32
CA THR A 178 -13.79 11.71 -19.16
C THR A 178 -13.33 11.54 -20.60
N ASN A 179 -12.69 10.42 -20.92
CA ASN A 179 -12.24 10.11 -22.28
C ASN A 179 -12.55 8.65 -22.64
N SER A 180 -13.67 8.44 -23.32
CA SER A 180 -14.12 7.10 -23.72
C SER A 180 -13.24 6.39 -24.77
N ASN A 181 -12.23 7.09 -25.32
CA ASN A 181 -11.27 6.48 -26.25
C ASN A 181 -10.07 5.86 -25.54
N LEU A 182 -9.93 6.08 -24.23
CA LEU A 182 -8.82 5.57 -23.42
C LEU A 182 -9.37 4.70 -22.30
N THR A 183 -8.74 3.56 -22.07
CA THR A 183 -8.94 2.83 -20.82
C THR A 183 -8.24 3.54 -19.66
N ILE A 184 -8.57 3.18 -18.42
CA ILE A 184 -7.81 3.60 -17.24
C ILE A 184 -6.33 3.26 -17.43
N TYR A 185 -6.04 2.08 -17.98
CA TYR A 185 -4.67 1.64 -18.28
C TYR A 185 -3.96 2.59 -19.25
N ASP A 186 -4.62 2.99 -20.34
CA ASP A 186 -4.03 3.89 -21.34
C ASP A 186 -3.75 5.27 -20.75
N ASN A 187 -4.68 5.80 -19.95
CA ASN A 187 -4.49 7.06 -19.22
C ASN A 187 -3.31 6.96 -18.25
N MET A 188 -3.23 5.88 -17.45
CA MET A 188 -2.09 5.63 -16.57
C MET A 188 -0.77 5.50 -17.34
N PHE A 189 -0.74 4.82 -18.49
CA PHE A 189 0.47 4.65 -19.29
C PHE A 189 1.01 5.96 -19.86
N GLN A 190 0.10 6.85 -20.25
CA GLN A 190 0.43 8.18 -20.78
C GLN A 190 0.87 9.13 -19.68
N ARG A 191 0.17 9.09 -18.54
CA ARG A 191 0.31 10.10 -17.50
C ARG A 191 1.31 9.69 -16.44
N MET A 192 1.35 8.47 -15.94
CA MET A 192 2.24 8.09 -14.83
C MET A 192 3.73 8.12 -15.22
N PRO A 193 4.65 8.21 -14.23
CA PRO A 193 6.08 8.02 -14.48
C PRO A 193 6.37 6.71 -15.22
N LYS A 194 7.45 6.67 -16.01
CA LYS A 194 7.83 5.46 -16.72
C LYS A 194 8.24 4.35 -15.75
N TYR A 195 7.71 3.15 -15.97
CA TYR A 195 8.06 2.00 -15.17
C TYR A 195 9.36 1.37 -15.67
N THR A 196 10.45 1.55 -14.93
CA THR A 196 11.77 1.04 -15.30
C THR A 196 11.81 -0.48 -15.47
N ASP A 197 11.18 -1.23 -14.56
CA ASP A 197 11.22 -2.70 -14.59
C ASP A 197 10.33 -3.31 -15.68
N TYR A 198 9.27 -2.58 -16.08
CA TYR A 198 8.28 -3.02 -17.06
C TYR A 198 7.91 -1.85 -17.99
N PRO A 199 8.77 -1.45 -18.95
CA PRO A 199 8.56 -0.25 -19.76
C PRO A 199 7.26 -0.23 -20.59
N GLY A 200 6.67 -1.40 -20.86
CA GLY A 200 5.39 -1.56 -21.56
C GLY A 200 4.15 -1.49 -20.66
N GLU A 201 4.33 -1.28 -19.35
CA GLU A 201 3.25 -1.22 -18.36
C GLU A 201 3.21 0.15 -17.67
N PRO A 202 2.01 0.64 -17.30
CA PRO A 202 1.88 1.78 -16.40
C PRO A 202 2.54 1.51 -15.06
N TYR A 203 3.08 2.55 -14.45
CA TYR A 203 3.65 2.46 -13.11
C TYR A 203 2.56 2.26 -12.06
N VAL A 204 2.75 1.26 -11.19
CA VAL A 204 1.99 1.08 -9.96
C VAL A 204 2.93 1.47 -8.81
N TYR A 205 2.51 2.41 -7.97
CA TYR A 205 3.34 2.89 -6.88
C TYR A 205 3.56 1.78 -5.85
N GLU A 206 4.76 1.72 -5.29
CA GLU A 206 4.96 1.19 -3.94
C GLU A 206 4.24 2.09 -2.92
N PHE A 207 4.02 1.64 -1.68
CA PHE A 207 3.32 2.44 -0.68
C PHE A 207 4.07 3.75 -0.39
N ARG A 208 3.47 4.89 -0.76
CA ARG A 208 4.00 6.26 -0.56
C ARG A 208 3.21 7.02 0.48
N HIS A 209 1.90 6.80 0.54
CA HIS A 209 0.99 7.44 1.47
C HIS A 209 0.53 6.41 2.49
N PHE A 210 0.61 6.77 3.77
CA PHE A 210 0.12 5.93 4.85
C PHE A 210 -1.39 6.02 4.96
N SER A 211 -2.03 4.86 5.05
CA SER A 211 -3.47 4.68 5.25
C SER A 211 -3.65 3.31 5.92
N ASP A 212 -4.90 2.86 6.10
CA ASP A 212 -5.25 1.59 6.75
C ASP A 212 -4.67 0.35 6.06
N THR A 213 -3.94 0.48 4.95
CA THR A 213 -3.12 -0.60 4.35
C THR A 213 -1.86 -0.92 5.16
N LEU A 214 -1.39 0.00 6.01
CA LEU A 214 -0.11 -0.13 6.71
C LEU A 214 -0.10 -1.31 7.70
N PRO A 215 -1.12 -1.51 8.57
CA PRO A 215 -1.15 -2.67 9.47
C PRO A 215 -1.19 -4.00 8.70
N PHE A 216 -1.88 -4.06 7.56
CA PHE A 216 -1.91 -5.29 6.76
C PHE A 216 -0.56 -5.56 6.06
N SER A 217 0.08 -4.53 5.52
CA SER A 217 1.30 -4.69 4.72
C SER A 217 2.59 -4.81 5.55
N ILE A 218 2.80 -3.95 6.56
CA ILE A 218 4.02 -3.95 7.37
C ILE A 218 3.93 -4.94 8.54
N PHE A 219 2.79 -5.00 9.23
CA PHE A 219 2.65 -5.84 10.43
C PHE A 219 2.27 -7.29 10.08
N LEU A 220 1.43 -7.52 9.05
CA LEU A 220 1.04 -8.88 8.63
C LEU A 220 1.71 -9.40 7.35
N SER A 221 2.41 -8.56 6.57
CA SER A 221 2.96 -8.92 5.26
C SER A 221 1.91 -9.49 4.30
N LEU A 222 0.73 -8.87 4.27
CA LEU A 222 -0.38 -9.24 3.40
C LEU A 222 -0.39 -8.45 2.10
N PRO A 223 -0.86 -9.06 0.99
CA PRO A 223 -1.16 -8.33 -0.22
C PRO A 223 -2.18 -7.22 0.03
N ALA A 224 -1.78 -5.98 -0.19
CA ALA A 224 -2.63 -4.82 0.01
C ALA A 224 -2.45 -3.80 -1.12
N ALA A 225 -3.49 -3.01 -1.38
CA ALA A 225 -3.45 -1.91 -2.33
C ALA A 225 -4.35 -0.75 -1.89
N ASP A 226 -4.01 0.46 -2.33
CA ASP A 226 -4.77 1.70 -2.12
C ASP A 226 -4.96 2.42 -3.45
N PHE A 227 -6.14 3.01 -3.64
CA PHE A 227 -6.60 3.55 -4.91
C PHE A 227 -7.14 4.97 -4.77
N SER A 228 -6.54 5.88 -5.53
CA SER A 228 -6.89 7.30 -5.56
C SER A 228 -6.66 7.89 -6.96
N TYR A 229 -7.60 8.72 -7.43
CA TYR A 229 -7.35 9.67 -8.50
C TYR A 229 -6.71 10.95 -7.94
N PHE A 230 -5.72 11.50 -8.64
CA PHE A 230 -4.99 12.72 -8.22
C PHE A 230 -5.10 13.86 -9.24
N PHE A 231 -4.76 15.09 -8.85
CA PHE A 231 -4.73 16.29 -9.70
C PHE A 231 -3.49 16.44 -10.62
N GLY A 232 -2.71 15.37 -10.85
CA GLY A 232 -1.48 15.42 -11.66
C GLY A 232 -0.23 15.76 -10.83
N PHE A 233 0.93 15.34 -11.32
CA PHE A 233 2.05 14.94 -10.44
C PHE A 233 3.42 15.51 -10.81
N GLN A 234 3.53 16.75 -11.30
CA GLN A 234 4.89 17.33 -11.42
C GLN A 234 5.65 17.45 -10.08
N ILE A 235 5.02 17.14 -8.93
CA ILE A 235 5.72 16.97 -7.65
C ILE A 235 5.17 15.73 -6.90
N ALA A 236 6.01 14.71 -6.77
CA ALA A 236 5.72 13.38 -6.20
C ALA A 236 5.40 13.32 -4.70
N ALA A 237 5.17 14.46 -4.04
CA ALA A 237 5.04 14.57 -2.58
C ALA A 237 3.88 15.46 -2.12
N ARG A 238 2.94 15.82 -3.01
CA ARG A 238 1.79 16.66 -2.64
C ARG A 238 0.50 15.83 -2.67
N LEU A 239 -0.17 15.76 -1.51
CA LEU A 239 -1.58 15.43 -1.43
C LEU A 239 -2.40 16.49 -2.22
N PHE A 240 -3.70 16.23 -2.42
CA PHE A 240 -4.58 17.24 -3.01
C PHE A 240 -4.61 18.51 -2.14
N SER A 241 -4.74 19.68 -2.76
CA SER A 241 -4.50 20.98 -2.13
C SER A 241 -5.34 21.29 -0.90
N LEU A 242 -6.50 20.64 -0.73
CA LEU A 242 -7.45 20.91 0.36
C LEU A 242 -7.33 19.92 1.52
N SER A 243 -6.44 18.92 1.42
CA SER A 243 -6.26 17.86 2.41
C SER A 243 -6.10 18.42 3.84
N HIS A 244 -6.83 17.83 4.79
CA HIS A 244 -6.86 18.19 6.21
C HIS A 244 -7.21 19.65 6.52
N SER A 245 -7.88 20.35 5.59
CA SER A 245 -8.38 21.72 5.79
C SER A 245 -9.90 21.77 5.89
N GLN A 246 -10.44 22.86 6.45
CA GLN A 246 -11.89 23.14 6.47
C GLN A 246 -12.51 23.30 5.07
N TYR A 247 -11.68 23.40 4.02
CA TYR A 247 -12.13 23.52 2.64
C TYR A 247 -12.32 22.17 1.95
N ASP A 248 -11.85 21.06 2.56
CA ASP A 248 -12.16 19.71 2.08
C ASP A 248 -13.63 19.37 2.38
N THR A 249 -14.50 19.69 1.44
CA THR A 249 -15.95 19.68 1.60
C THR A 249 -16.63 18.93 0.46
N PHE A 250 -17.89 18.56 0.65
CA PHE A 250 -18.69 18.03 -0.46
C PHE A 250 -18.73 19.00 -1.65
N TYR A 251 -18.81 20.31 -1.40
CA TYR A 251 -18.79 21.33 -2.44
C TYR A 251 -17.50 21.29 -3.25
N SER A 252 -16.33 21.18 -2.62
CA SER A 252 -15.07 21.12 -3.37
C SER A 252 -14.99 19.90 -4.29
N VAL A 253 -15.47 18.75 -3.84
CA VAL A 253 -15.53 17.54 -4.67
C VAL A 253 -16.52 17.73 -5.83
N LYS A 254 -17.77 18.12 -5.53
CA LYS A 254 -18.84 18.29 -6.53
C LYS A 254 -18.57 19.45 -7.50
N THR A 255 -17.78 20.45 -7.16
CA THR A 255 -17.57 21.59 -8.04
C THR A 255 -16.28 21.47 -8.85
N PHE A 256 -15.21 20.96 -8.25
CA PHE A 256 -13.87 21.03 -8.86
C PHE A 256 -13.25 19.68 -9.18
N ALA A 257 -13.56 18.63 -8.41
CA ALA A 257 -12.91 17.33 -8.58
C ALA A 257 -13.73 16.39 -9.48
N ASP A 258 -15.00 16.17 -9.16
CA ASP A 258 -15.85 15.21 -9.87
C ASP A 258 -17.32 15.69 -9.97
N PRO A 259 -17.63 16.68 -10.83
CA PRO A 259 -18.94 17.33 -10.81
C PRO A 259 -20.14 16.44 -11.12
N ASN A 260 -19.89 15.40 -11.91
CA ASN A 260 -20.91 14.44 -12.35
C ASN A 260 -20.73 13.06 -11.69
N PHE A 261 -19.85 12.94 -10.69
CA PHE A 261 -19.54 11.69 -9.99
C PHE A 261 -19.08 10.54 -10.92
N LEU A 262 -18.50 10.89 -12.07
CA LEU A 262 -18.03 9.91 -13.06
C LEU A 262 -16.79 9.18 -12.57
N TYR A 263 -15.87 9.87 -11.90
CA TYR A 263 -14.69 9.23 -11.30
C TYR A 263 -15.09 8.33 -10.13
N CYS A 264 -16.02 8.78 -9.28
CA CYS A 264 -16.54 7.98 -8.16
C CYS A 264 -17.25 6.71 -8.66
N LYS A 265 -18.07 6.84 -9.71
CA LYS A 265 -18.69 5.69 -10.40
C LYS A 265 -17.64 4.73 -10.96
N THR A 266 -16.67 5.24 -11.71
CA THR A 266 -15.63 4.40 -12.32
C THR A 266 -14.77 3.71 -11.25
N MET A 267 -14.41 4.40 -10.17
CA MET A 267 -13.69 3.81 -9.03
C MET A 267 -14.49 2.69 -8.37
N THR A 268 -15.80 2.89 -8.19
CA THR A 268 -16.73 1.85 -7.68
C THR A 268 -16.72 0.61 -8.58
N GLN A 269 -16.83 0.79 -9.89
CA GLN A 269 -16.82 -0.31 -10.86
C GLN A 269 -15.47 -1.03 -10.88
N PHE A 270 -14.37 -0.26 -10.88
CA PHE A 270 -13.02 -0.77 -10.90
C PHE A 270 -12.68 -1.59 -9.64
N LEU A 271 -12.91 -1.03 -8.44
CA LEU A 271 -12.67 -1.72 -7.17
C LEU A 271 -13.64 -2.88 -6.95
N GLY A 272 -14.92 -2.70 -7.27
CA GLY A 272 -15.93 -3.76 -7.18
C GLY A 272 -15.58 -4.95 -8.08
N SER A 273 -15.08 -4.69 -9.30
CA SER A 273 -14.62 -5.73 -10.22
C SER A 273 -13.38 -6.47 -9.71
N MET A 274 -12.41 -5.76 -9.10
CA MET A 274 -11.28 -6.40 -8.44
C MET A 274 -11.73 -7.27 -7.27
N LEU A 275 -12.60 -6.74 -6.41
CA LEU A 275 -13.15 -7.45 -5.26
C LEU A 275 -13.84 -8.76 -5.69
N LEU A 276 -14.74 -8.70 -6.67
CA LEU A 276 -15.43 -9.86 -7.22
C LEU A 276 -14.46 -10.86 -7.86
N ASN A 277 -13.45 -10.38 -8.61
CA ASN A 277 -12.47 -11.27 -9.23
C ASN A 277 -11.66 -12.05 -8.16
N VAL A 278 -11.19 -11.37 -7.12
CA VAL A 278 -10.43 -12.03 -6.04
C VAL A 278 -11.33 -12.93 -5.19
N SER A 279 -12.59 -12.54 -4.95
CA SER A 279 -13.51 -13.33 -4.13
C SER A 279 -14.04 -14.57 -4.84
N ASP A 280 -14.21 -14.55 -6.15
CA ASP A 280 -14.95 -15.58 -6.88
C ASP A 280 -14.08 -16.47 -7.76
N SER A 281 -12.91 -15.99 -8.20
CA SER A 281 -12.05 -16.80 -9.06
C SER A 281 -11.56 -18.06 -8.38
N VAL A 282 -11.67 -19.19 -9.07
CA VAL A 282 -11.21 -20.51 -8.59
C VAL A 282 -9.72 -20.44 -8.24
N ILE A 283 -8.90 -19.89 -9.13
CA ILE A 283 -7.49 -19.60 -8.89
C ILE A 283 -7.34 -18.10 -8.66
N LEU A 284 -6.60 -17.71 -7.64
CA LEU A 284 -6.36 -16.31 -7.33
C LEU A 284 -5.70 -15.60 -8.52
N PRO A 285 -6.20 -14.43 -8.95
CA PRO A 285 -5.71 -13.69 -10.12
C PRO A 285 -4.39 -12.94 -9.83
N PHE A 286 -3.46 -13.58 -9.14
CA PHE A 286 -2.18 -13.00 -8.71
C PHE A 286 -1.02 -13.53 -9.55
N SER A 287 0.07 -12.75 -9.56
CA SER A 287 1.36 -13.16 -10.10
C SER A 287 2.47 -12.87 -9.11
N VAL A 288 3.42 -13.80 -9.03
CA VAL A 288 4.64 -13.68 -8.23
C VAL A 288 5.80 -13.07 -9.03
N ARG A 289 5.65 -12.82 -10.33
CA ARG A 289 6.73 -12.28 -11.18
C ARG A 289 7.27 -10.93 -10.69
N LYS A 290 6.35 -10.03 -10.30
CA LYS A 290 6.71 -8.69 -9.77
C LYS A 290 7.40 -8.78 -8.41
N LEU A 291 7.08 -9.81 -7.61
CA LEU A 291 7.74 -10.06 -6.34
C LEU A 291 9.22 -10.47 -6.54
N ALA A 292 9.55 -11.30 -7.52
CA ALA A 292 10.96 -11.61 -7.84
C ALA A 292 11.76 -10.35 -8.21
N LYS A 293 11.19 -9.49 -9.09
CA LYS A 293 11.82 -8.20 -9.42
C LYS A 293 11.96 -7.27 -8.22
N CYS A 294 11.01 -7.30 -7.29
CA CYS A 294 11.07 -6.57 -6.03
C CYS A 294 12.27 -7.00 -5.18
N VAL A 295 12.52 -8.31 -5.08
CA VAL A 295 13.69 -8.86 -4.38
C VAL A 295 14.99 -8.48 -5.08
N ASP A 296 15.02 -8.49 -6.42
CA ASP A 296 16.18 -8.02 -7.19
C ASP A 296 16.52 -6.56 -6.88
N ARG A 297 15.51 -5.67 -6.88
CA ARG A 297 15.70 -4.25 -6.51
C ARG A 297 16.13 -4.08 -5.06
N ALA A 298 15.55 -4.86 -4.15
CA ALA A 298 15.91 -4.83 -2.74
C ALA A 298 17.38 -5.20 -2.53
N TYR A 299 17.87 -6.23 -3.22
CA TYR A 299 19.28 -6.61 -3.21
C TYR A 299 20.19 -5.51 -3.76
N LEU A 300 19.84 -4.92 -4.91
CA LEU A 300 20.62 -3.83 -5.51
C LEU A 300 20.69 -2.60 -4.60
N SER A 301 19.63 -2.31 -3.84
CA SER A 301 19.60 -1.18 -2.92
C SER A 301 20.60 -1.27 -1.77
N ILE A 302 21.11 -2.47 -1.48
CA ILE A 302 22.10 -2.74 -0.44
C ILE A 302 23.41 -3.32 -0.99
N SER A 303 23.60 -3.41 -2.31
CA SER A 303 24.81 -4.00 -2.89
C SER A 303 25.99 -3.03 -2.97
N SER A 304 25.77 -1.73 -2.73
CA SER A 304 26.80 -0.67 -2.77
C SER A 304 27.40 -0.16 -1.44
N PRO A 305 27.29 -0.81 -0.26
CA PRO A 305 28.07 -0.40 0.92
C PRO A 305 29.33 -1.24 1.13
N ASN A 306 30.47 -0.56 1.34
CA ASN A 306 31.72 -1.12 1.88
C ASN A 306 31.62 -1.62 3.34
N GLN A 307 30.42 -1.87 3.84
CA GLN A 307 30.11 -2.18 5.26
C GLN A 307 29.52 -3.57 5.49
N LEU A 308 29.15 -4.29 4.43
CA LEU A 308 28.49 -5.61 4.53
C LEU A 308 29.48 -6.75 4.37
N ASP A 309 29.22 -7.85 5.08
CA ASP A 309 30.03 -9.07 5.03
C ASP A 309 29.93 -9.73 3.65
N SER A 310 31.09 -9.98 3.03
CA SER A 310 31.16 -10.48 1.65
C SER A 310 30.60 -11.89 1.50
N LEU A 311 30.77 -12.75 2.51
CA LEU A 311 30.22 -14.10 2.52
C LEU A 311 28.69 -14.04 2.60
N GLN A 312 28.13 -13.25 3.50
CA GLN A 312 26.67 -13.11 3.60
C GLN A 312 26.06 -12.46 2.36
N MET A 313 26.74 -11.49 1.73
CA MET A 313 26.28 -10.94 0.46
C MET A 313 26.27 -12.00 -0.65
N ASN A 314 27.24 -12.91 -0.68
CA ASN A 314 27.28 -14.03 -1.61
C ASN A 314 26.12 -15.00 -1.38
N GLU A 315 25.87 -15.39 -0.13
CA GLU A 315 24.76 -16.28 0.25
C GLU A 315 23.38 -15.65 -0.03
N LEU A 316 23.25 -14.34 0.18
CA LEU A 316 22.05 -13.58 -0.14
C LEU A 316 21.81 -13.53 -1.66
N ARG A 317 22.87 -13.32 -2.45
CA ARG A 317 22.78 -13.37 -3.92
C ARG A 317 22.30 -14.73 -4.41
N GLN A 318 22.91 -15.81 -3.93
CA GLN A 318 22.49 -17.18 -4.30
C GLN A 318 21.04 -17.47 -3.91
N SER A 319 20.62 -17.04 -2.71
CA SER A 319 19.26 -17.26 -2.22
C SER A 319 18.22 -16.46 -3.03
N LYS A 320 18.57 -15.23 -3.44
CA LYS A 320 17.79 -14.41 -4.38
C LYS A 320 17.68 -15.09 -5.74
N ASP A 321 18.79 -15.52 -6.32
CA ASP A 321 18.80 -16.13 -7.66
C ASP A 321 17.98 -17.43 -7.68
N ALA A 322 18.10 -18.26 -6.64
CA ALA A 322 17.28 -19.45 -6.46
C ALA A 322 15.78 -19.11 -6.32
N PHE A 323 15.44 -18.03 -5.62
CA PHE A 323 14.06 -17.55 -5.52
C PHE A 323 13.52 -17.10 -6.89
N SER A 324 14.27 -16.30 -7.64
CA SER A 324 13.88 -15.85 -8.98
C SER A 324 13.70 -17.01 -9.96
N ALA A 325 14.59 -18.02 -9.93
CA ALA A 325 14.44 -19.23 -10.74
C ALA A 325 13.18 -20.03 -10.36
N MET A 326 12.89 -20.15 -9.06
CA MET A 326 11.67 -20.83 -8.60
C MET A 326 10.41 -20.08 -9.00
N VAL A 327 10.41 -18.75 -8.96
CA VAL A 327 9.28 -17.93 -9.43
C VAL A 327 8.95 -18.22 -10.89
N THR A 328 9.95 -18.31 -11.76
CA THR A 328 9.76 -18.70 -13.17
C THR A 328 9.14 -20.09 -13.29
N ASN A 329 9.65 -21.07 -12.55
CA ASN A 329 9.12 -22.45 -12.57
C ASN A 329 7.68 -22.52 -12.05
N PHE A 330 7.37 -21.80 -10.97
CA PHE A 330 6.04 -21.74 -10.37
C PHE A 330 5.02 -21.12 -11.33
N GLU A 331 5.36 -20.01 -11.99
CA GLU A 331 4.45 -19.35 -12.94
C GLU A 331 4.15 -20.22 -14.17
N SER A 332 5.15 -20.95 -14.68
CA SER A 332 4.95 -21.95 -15.74
C SER A 332 4.06 -23.11 -15.27
N ALA A 333 4.29 -23.64 -14.06
CA ALA A 333 3.50 -24.73 -13.51
C ALA A 333 2.04 -24.32 -13.20
N LYS A 334 1.83 -23.07 -12.76
CA LYS A 334 0.50 -22.50 -12.50
C LYS A 334 -0.41 -22.57 -13.73
N GLN A 335 0.13 -22.31 -14.93
CA GLN A 335 -0.62 -22.38 -16.18
C GLN A 335 -1.13 -23.80 -16.47
N ASN A 336 -0.33 -24.82 -16.17
CA ASN A 336 -0.71 -26.22 -16.36
C ASN A 336 -1.81 -26.66 -15.38
N ILE A 337 -1.70 -26.27 -14.10
CA ILE A 337 -2.72 -26.59 -13.07
C ILE A 337 -4.06 -25.93 -13.41
N ALA A 338 -4.03 -24.69 -13.91
CA ALA A 338 -5.22 -23.95 -14.31
C ALA A 338 -6.00 -24.61 -15.46
N GLY A 339 -5.31 -25.36 -16.33
CA GLY A 339 -5.93 -26.05 -17.47
C GLY A 339 -6.42 -27.47 -17.21
N GLN A 340 -6.05 -28.10 -16.08
CA GLN A 340 -6.11 -29.57 -15.98
C GLN A 340 -6.77 -30.17 -14.73
N THR A 341 -6.93 -29.44 -13.62
CA THR A 341 -7.31 -30.10 -12.35
C THR A 341 -8.72 -29.78 -11.86
N GLN A 342 -9.55 -30.82 -11.73
CA GLN A 342 -10.79 -30.79 -10.94
C GLN A 342 -10.54 -31.04 -9.44
N ASN A 343 -9.29 -31.25 -9.01
CA ASN A 343 -8.97 -31.56 -7.61
C ASN A 343 -9.03 -30.29 -6.73
N PRO A 344 -10.02 -30.16 -5.82
CA PRO A 344 -10.17 -28.94 -5.02
C PRO A 344 -9.01 -28.70 -4.05
N LEU A 345 -8.34 -29.76 -3.56
CA LEU A 345 -7.21 -29.64 -2.64
C LEU A 345 -5.95 -29.12 -3.34
N LYS A 346 -5.70 -29.52 -4.61
CA LYS A 346 -4.59 -28.96 -5.39
C LYS A 346 -4.80 -27.48 -5.70
N LEU A 347 -6.03 -27.11 -6.08
CA LEU A 347 -6.40 -25.70 -6.30
C LEU A 347 -6.26 -24.88 -5.02
N ARG A 348 -6.70 -25.43 -3.89
CA ARG A 348 -6.55 -24.80 -2.58
C ARG A 348 -5.08 -24.59 -2.20
N ALA A 349 -4.24 -25.62 -2.36
CA ALA A 349 -2.81 -25.51 -2.10
C ALA A 349 -2.14 -24.44 -2.99
N LEU A 350 -2.54 -24.35 -4.26
CA LEU A 350 -2.04 -23.32 -5.19
C LEU A 350 -2.45 -21.91 -4.72
N ASN A 351 -3.70 -21.73 -4.31
CA ASN A 351 -4.19 -20.46 -3.77
C ASN A 351 -3.51 -20.09 -2.45
N ASP A 352 -3.18 -21.07 -1.62
CA ASP A 352 -2.42 -20.87 -0.39
C ASP A 352 -0.97 -20.45 -0.70
N GLN A 353 -0.35 -20.97 -1.77
CA GLN A 353 0.93 -20.47 -2.27
C GLN A 353 0.84 -19.02 -2.76
N LEU A 354 -0.18 -18.70 -3.57
CA LEU A 354 -0.38 -17.36 -4.15
C LEU A 354 -0.65 -16.29 -3.08
N SER A 355 -1.52 -16.58 -2.12
CA SER A 355 -1.85 -15.64 -1.04
C SER A 355 -0.84 -15.63 0.11
N GLY A 356 -0.05 -16.70 0.25
CA GLY A 356 0.86 -16.90 1.38
C GLY A 356 2.31 -16.50 1.14
N ILE A 357 2.72 -16.22 -0.10
CA ILE A 357 4.12 -16.00 -0.42
C ILE A 357 4.68 -14.70 0.18
N GLU A 358 3.94 -13.60 0.16
CA GLU A 358 4.38 -12.32 0.73
C GLU A 358 4.57 -12.43 2.26
N LYS A 359 3.73 -13.25 2.92
CA LYS A 359 3.83 -13.58 4.35
C LYS A 359 5.16 -14.26 4.71
N LYS A 360 5.83 -14.92 3.74
CA LYS A 360 7.14 -15.56 3.97
C LYS A 360 8.26 -14.56 4.20
N PHE A 361 8.04 -13.28 3.92
CA PHE A 361 8.96 -12.21 4.24
C PHE A 361 8.66 -11.52 5.58
N SER A 362 7.82 -12.12 6.43
CA SER A 362 7.54 -11.63 7.79
C SER A 362 8.43 -12.31 8.85
N SER A 363 8.84 -11.59 9.90
CA SER A 363 9.51 -12.15 11.09
C SER A 363 9.26 -11.30 12.34
N PRO A 364 8.87 -11.91 13.48
CA PRO A 364 8.80 -11.19 14.76
C PRO A 364 10.18 -10.98 15.41
N TYR A 365 11.23 -11.61 14.87
CA TYR A 365 12.56 -11.64 15.47
C TYR A 365 13.50 -10.53 15.00
N SER A 366 13.03 -9.62 14.14
CA SER A 366 13.89 -8.56 13.60
C SER A 366 14.33 -7.61 14.72
N LYS A 367 15.63 -7.30 14.78
CA LYS A 367 16.29 -6.46 15.78
C LYS A 367 16.37 -5.00 15.32
N THR A 368 15.28 -4.49 14.74
CA THR A 368 15.12 -3.06 14.47
C THR A 368 14.55 -2.33 15.69
N ASN A 369 14.65 -1.00 15.72
CA ASN A 369 14.03 -0.20 16.79
C ASN A 369 12.50 -0.05 16.63
N TRP A 370 11.87 -0.82 15.74
CA TRP A 370 10.44 -0.76 15.42
C TRP A 370 9.83 -2.16 15.53
N PRO A 371 9.41 -2.58 16.74
CA PRO A 371 8.96 -3.96 16.99
C PRO A 371 7.66 -4.33 16.29
N THR A 372 6.86 -3.34 15.86
CA THR A 372 5.64 -3.50 15.06
C THR A 372 5.95 -3.81 13.59
N ASP A 373 7.16 -3.56 13.11
CA ASP A 373 7.54 -3.81 11.72
C ASP A 373 8.01 -5.25 11.54
N LYS A 374 7.04 -6.13 11.28
CA LYS A 374 7.31 -7.56 11.08
C LYS A 374 7.73 -7.88 9.63
N SER A 375 7.40 -7.03 8.65
CA SER A 375 7.79 -7.24 7.25
C SER A 375 9.26 -6.91 6.99
N LEU A 376 10.01 -7.89 6.47
CA LEU A 376 11.41 -7.73 6.09
C LEU A 376 11.57 -7.27 4.64
N LEU A 377 10.57 -7.50 3.78
CA LEU A 377 10.53 -7.00 2.40
C LEU A 377 9.35 -6.02 2.29
N PHE A 378 9.66 -4.73 2.14
CA PHE A 378 8.65 -3.69 2.04
C PHE A 378 9.11 -2.62 1.06
N ASN A 379 8.23 -2.18 0.16
CA ASN A 379 8.54 -1.22 -0.91
C ASN A 379 9.84 -1.56 -1.68
N CYS A 380 9.99 -2.84 -2.01
CA CYS A 380 11.14 -3.39 -2.74
C CYS A 380 12.49 -3.01 -2.15
N LYS A 381 12.54 -2.97 -0.82
CA LYS A 381 13.74 -2.85 0.00
C LYS A 381 13.76 -4.01 0.99
N PHE A 382 14.95 -4.50 1.30
CA PHE A 382 15.16 -5.32 2.49
C PHE A 382 15.05 -4.40 3.70
N TRP A 383 13.80 -4.20 4.13
CA TRP A 383 13.38 -3.17 5.06
C TRP A 383 14.12 -3.28 6.39
N ASN A 384 14.29 -4.50 6.87
CA ASN A 384 15.02 -4.81 8.09
C ASN A 384 16.50 -4.42 8.00
N ILE A 385 17.19 -4.78 6.90
CA ILE A 385 18.60 -4.43 6.67
C ILE A 385 18.75 -2.92 6.52
N LYS A 386 17.89 -2.30 5.69
CA LYS A 386 17.92 -0.87 5.44
C LYS A 386 17.72 -0.05 6.71
N LYS A 387 16.76 -0.43 7.56
CA LYS A 387 16.54 0.23 8.86
C LYS A 387 17.78 0.21 9.73
N VAL A 388 18.47 -0.94 9.82
CA VAL A 388 19.73 -1.02 10.59
C VAL A 388 20.83 -0.17 9.96
N MET A 389 20.96 -0.14 8.63
CA MET A 389 21.92 0.73 7.93
C MET A 389 21.68 2.22 8.22
N GLU A 390 20.42 2.63 8.37
CA GLU A 390 20.01 4.01 8.63
C GLU A 390 20.06 4.40 10.12
N LEU A 391 20.28 3.44 11.03
CA LEU A 391 20.47 3.74 12.45
C LEU A 391 21.68 4.67 12.63
N LYS A 392 21.42 5.78 13.34
CA LYS A 392 22.39 6.75 13.81
C LYS A 392 22.59 6.55 15.31
N ASN A 393 23.73 6.99 15.83
CA ASN A 393 24.03 7.04 17.27
C ASN A 393 24.11 5.67 17.97
N ILE A 394 24.53 4.62 17.25
CA ILE A 394 24.91 3.33 17.85
C ILE A 394 26.38 3.02 17.55
N PRO A 395 27.08 2.26 18.40
CA PRO A 395 28.44 1.80 18.11
C PRO A 395 28.50 1.02 16.79
N GLU A 396 29.55 1.23 16.00
CA GLU A 396 29.75 0.53 14.71
C GLU A 396 29.93 -0.99 14.87
N SER A 397 30.35 -1.47 16.03
CA SER A 397 30.38 -2.90 16.37
C SER A 397 28.97 -3.48 16.49
N GLU A 398 28.12 -2.82 17.27
CA GLU A 398 26.71 -3.20 17.45
C GLU A 398 25.94 -3.14 16.12
N LYS A 399 26.16 -2.08 15.33
CA LYS A 399 25.56 -1.95 14.00
C LYS A 399 25.93 -3.12 13.09
N ARG A 400 27.19 -3.54 13.09
CA ARG A 400 27.68 -4.69 12.32
C ARG A 400 27.04 -6.00 12.78
N GLU A 401 26.90 -6.23 14.08
CA GLU A 401 26.23 -7.44 14.60
C GLU A 401 24.74 -7.50 14.23
N ARG A 402 24.03 -6.37 14.35
CA ARG A 402 22.63 -6.27 13.91
C ARG A 402 22.51 -6.53 12.40
N LEU A 403 23.39 -5.95 11.58
CA LEU A 403 23.40 -6.19 10.13
C LEU A 403 23.63 -7.68 9.81
N LYS A 404 24.61 -8.32 10.46
CA LYS A 404 24.86 -9.76 10.29
C LYS A 404 23.61 -10.58 10.60
N PHE A 405 22.93 -10.28 11.70
CA PHE A 405 21.70 -10.96 12.07
C PHE A 405 20.57 -10.75 11.04
N GLU A 406 20.31 -9.51 10.64
CA GLU A 406 19.26 -9.17 9.67
C GLU A 406 19.49 -9.76 8.27
N MET A 407 20.76 -9.84 7.84
CA MET A 407 21.15 -10.50 6.60
C MET A 407 20.87 -12.01 6.66
N SER A 408 21.29 -12.69 7.72
CA SER A 408 21.02 -14.12 7.91
C SER A 408 19.52 -14.42 7.96
N LEU A 409 18.75 -13.55 8.62
CA LEU A 409 17.30 -13.66 8.66
C LEU A 409 16.68 -13.52 7.26
N MET A 410 17.10 -12.54 6.46
CA MET A 410 16.62 -12.38 5.08
C MET A 410 16.99 -13.57 4.19
N ILE A 411 18.22 -14.09 4.30
CA ILE A 411 18.66 -15.30 3.59
C ILE A 411 17.74 -16.49 3.92
N GLN A 412 17.45 -16.70 5.20
CA GLN A 412 16.56 -17.76 5.64
C GLN A 412 15.15 -17.60 5.05
N LYS A 413 14.62 -16.37 5.03
CA LYS A 413 13.27 -16.08 4.51
C LYS A 413 13.20 -16.26 3.00
N LEU A 414 14.23 -15.87 2.24
CA LEU A 414 14.33 -16.18 0.81
C LEU A 414 14.34 -17.68 0.55
N ARG A 415 15.15 -18.46 1.29
CA ARG A 415 15.16 -19.93 1.17
C ARG A 415 13.81 -20.56 1.50
N ALA A 416 13.14 -20.06 2.54
CA ALA A 416 11.80 -20.50 2.92
C ALA A 416 10.76 -20.16 1.84
N ALA A 417 10.80 -18.95 1.27
CA ALA A 417 9.95 -18.53 0.16
C ALA A 417 10.17 -19.39 -1.10
N THR A 418 11.43 -19.69 -1.44
CA THR A 418 11.80 -20.61 -2.53
C THR A 418 11.24 -22.00 -2.30
N LYS A 419 11.37 -22.56 -1.09
CA LYS A 419 10.79 -23.86 -0.76
C LYS A 419 9.26 -23.84 -0.83
N PHE A 420 8.65 -22.73 -0.41
CA PHE A 420 7.21 -22.56 -0.38
C PHE A 420 6.57 -22.52 -1.77
N LEU A 421 7.26 -22.00 -2.79
CA LEU A 421 6.79 -21.95 -4.18
C LEU A 421 7.07 -23.22 -5.00
N LYS A 422 7.57 -24.31 -4.39
CA LYS A 422 7.75 -25.56 -5.12
C LYS A 422 6.42 -26.01 -5.76
N PRO A 423 6.41 -26.42 -7.04
CA PRO A 423 5.19 -26.86 -7.71
C PRO A 423 4.48 -27.98 -6.94
N ILE A 424 3.15 -27.95 -6.98
CA ILE A 424 2.30 -28.98 -6.38
C ILE A 424 2.21 -30.13 -7.38
N ASN A 425 2.69 -31.31 -6.96
CA ASN A 425 2.65 -32.53 -7.77
C ASN A 425 1.26 -33.17 -7.80
#